data_AF-A0A7W3LKN5-F1
#
_entry.id   AF-A0A7W3LKN5-F1
#
_cell.length_a   1.000
_cell.length_b   1.000
_cell.length_c   1.000
_cell.angle_alpha   90.00
_cell.angle_beta   90.00
_cell.angle_gamma   90.00
#
_symmetry.space_group_name_H-M   'P 1'
#
loop_
_entity.id
_entity.type
_entity.pdbx_description
1 polymer ?
#
loop_
_entity_poly.entity_id
_entity_poly.type
_entity_poly.pdbx_seq_one_letter_code
_entity_poly.pdbx_strand_id
1 'polypeptide(L)'
;MRTFALAASAVPAVALAAVLAPAPASASAPAADRAHGIKVKESRHHIKATGDGFTVRIDRNGVRTEIDEAEFGDPAGEPILRSVIDMATRNYPPFVCRNGTYTVKKGTFSRTYSFSKRDPRPAPYTPEFGKAFAGIMTPFVGVVDATATNEKGETFRVLISDLAHEELTPRGFRSDSPIHGLIVDSRGKVRDRISLFGRFFSGPNGENARYWIEDRGTCRETRDLQYGPGSAGSTVTGPFFVLPFKAPVVTP
;
A
#
# COMPACT_ATOMS: atom_id res chain seq x y z
N MET A 1 -15.30 9.32 89.63
CA MET A 1 -14.12 10.09 90.10
C MET A 1 -12.97 9.83 89.13
N ARG A 2 -12.26 10.90 88.73
CA ARG A 2 -10.98 10.96 87.98
C ARG A 2 -11.02 10.80 86.44
N THR A 3 -11.01 11.99 85.84
CA THR A 3 -10.38 12.49 84.60
C THR A 3 -9.25 11.67 83.96
N PHE A 4 -9.20 11.67 82.62
CA PHE A 4 -8.04 12.09 81.81
C PHE A 4 -8.50 12.63 80.44
N ALA A 5 -7.73 13.59 79.92
CA ALA A 5 -8.04 14.47 78.79
C ALA A 5 -7.23 14.14 77.52
N LEU A 6 -7.63 14.82 76.43
CA LEU A 6 -6.84 15.40 75.32
C LEU A 6 -7.12 14.89 73.88
N ALA A 7 -7.89 15.73 73.18
CA ALA A 7 -7.56 16.48 71.96
C ALA A 7 -7.37 15.82 70.57
N ALA A 8 -7.88 16.58 69.59
CA ALA A 8 -7.58 16.62 68.14
C ALA A 8 -8.41 15.62 67.28
N SER A 9 -9.07 15.97 66.17
CA SER A 9 -9.06 17.17 65.31
C SER A 9 -10.41 17.28 64.57
N ALA A 10 -10.76 18.51 64.19
CA ALA A 10 -12.01 18.87 63.52
C ALA A 10 -12.18 18.23 62.13
N VAL A 11 -13.41 17.79 61.87
CA VAL A 11 -13.98 17.42 60.58
C VAL A 11 -14.73 18.64 60.04
N PRO A 12 -14.64 18.98 58.75
CA PRO A 12 -15.76 19.61 58.08
C PRO A 12 -16.43 18.60 57.15
N ALA A 13 -17.70 18.36 57.46
CA ALA A 13 -18.66 17.73 56.58
C ALA A 13 -18.94 18.66 55.39
N VAL A 14 -19.01 18.10 54.17
CA VAL A 14 -19.88 18.62 53.11
C VAL A 14 -20.57 17.44 52.44
N ALA A 15 -21.87 17.60 52.27
CA ALA A 15 -22.87 16.59 51.98
C ALA A 15 -22.98 16.22 50.50
N LEU A 16 -23.49 14.99 50.32
CA LEU A 16 -24.22 14.37 49.20
C LEU A 16 -24.41 15.17 47.89
N ALA A 17 -24.12 14.48 46.77
CA ALA A 17 -25.14 14.19 45.76
C ALA A 17 -24.69 13.03 44.85
N ALA A 18 -25.40 11.91 44.90
CA ALA A 18 -25.35 10.86 43.90
C ALA A 18 -26.20 11.30 42.70
N VAL A 19 -25.59 11.49 41.53
CA VAL A 19 -26.28 11.67 40.26
C VAL A 19 -25.47 10.99 39.15
N LEU A 20 -26.05 9.92 38.59
CA LEU A 20 -25.88 9.38 37.23
C LEU A 20 -24.45 9.18 36.68
N ALA A 21 -24.08 7.92 36.48
CA ALA A 21 -23.01 7.54 35.56
C ALA A 21 -23.31 8.04 34.13
N PRO A 22 -22.30 8.61 33.46
CA PRO A 22 -21.82 7.97 32.25
C PRO A 22 -20.29 7.83 32.27
N ALA A 23 -19.79 6.68 31.80
CA ALA A 23 -18.38 6.48 31.53
C ALA A 23 -17.85 7.59 30.60
N PRO A 24 -16.80 8.34 30.96
CA PRO A 24 -16.17 9.25 30.01
C PRO A 24 -15.11 8.50 29.23
N ALA A 25 -15.43 8.34 27.95
CA ALA A 25 -14.54 8.48 26.82
C ALA A 25 -13.26 7.65 26.82
N SER A 26 -13.31 6.57 26.04
CA SER A 26 -12.20 6.15 25.19
C SER A 26 -11.47 7.40 24.68
N ALA A 27 -10.25 7.60 25.16
CA ALA A 27 -9.39 8.67 24.70
C ALA A 27 -9.16 8.46 23.20
N SER A 28 -9.98 9.17 22.44
CA SER A 28 -9.86 9.29 21.00
C SER A 28 -8.55 10.00 20.77
N ALA A 29 -7.59 9.30 20.16
CA ALA A 29 -6.34 9.90 19.74
C ALA A 29 -6.63 11.20 18.97
N PRO A 30 -5.84 12.27 19.19
CA PRO A 30 -6.09 13.56 18.61
C PRO A 30 -6.12 13.47 17.08
N ALA A 31 -7.06 14.18 16.48
CA ALA A 31 -7.34 14.22 15.05
C ALA A 31 -6.25 14.99 14.25
N ALA A 32 -5.00 14.51 14.33
CA ALA A 32 -3.87 14.92 13.49
C ALA A 32 -3.17 13.73 12.78
N ASP A 33 -3.67 12.49 12.96
CA ASP A 33 -3.07 11.25 12.42
C ASP A 33 -3.92 10.57 11.33
N ARG A 34 -4.73 11.32 10.57
CA ARG A 34 -5.56 10.77 9.48
C ARG A 34 -5.55 11.67 8.23
N ALA A 35 -4.58 11.49 7.32
CA ALA A 35 -4.80 11.51 5.85
C ALA A 35 -3.52 11.67 5.00
N HIS A 36 -2.51 10.81 5.09
CA HIS A 36 -1.50 10.74 4.02
C HIS A 36 -1.21 9.28 3.66
N GLY A 37 -1.32 8.95 2.37
CA GLY A 37 -1.31 7.60 1.79
C GLY A 37 -2.46 7.31 0.82
N ILE A 38 -2.35 6.19 0.12
CA ILE A 38 -3.30 5.79 -0.94
C ILE A 38 -4.57 5.21 -0.34
N LYS A 39 -5.72 5.85 -0.59
CA LYS A 39 -7.04 5.38 -0.17
C LYS A 39 -7.61 4.45 -1.22
N VAL A 40 -7.90 3.21 -0.84
CA VAL A 40 -8.50 2.22 -1.74
C VAL A 40 -9.92 1.88 -1.30
N LYS A 41 -10.86 1.95 -2.24
CA LYS A 41 -12.22 1.40 -2.14
C LYS A 41 -12.31 0.22 -3.08
N GLU A 42 -12.46 -0.97 -2.52
CA GLU A 42 -12.51 -2.22 -3.28
C GLU A 42 -13.88 -2.90 -3.18
N SER A 43 -14.30 -3.51 -4.29
CA SER A 43 -15.41 -4.43 -4.38
C SER A 43 -15.00 -5.61 -5.27
N ARG A 44 -15.89 -6.58 -5.48
CA ARG A 44 -15.60 -7.72 -6.35
C ARG A 44 -15.33 -7.32 -7.82
N HIS A 45 -15.93 -6.24 -8.29
CA HIS A 45 -15.94 -5.87 -9.71
C HIS A 45 -15.37 -4.49 -10.01
N HIS A 46 -15.06 -3.73 -8.96
CA HIS A 46 -14.63 -2.36 -9.07
C HIS A 46 -13.61 -2.05 -8.00
N ILE A 47 -12.53 -1.39 -8.40
CA ILE A 47 -11.51 -0.82 -7.51
C ILE A 47 -11.40 0.66 -7.82
N LYS A 48 -11.36 1.50 -6.78
CA LYS A 48 -10.98 2.90 -6.88
C LYS A 48 -9.86 3.17 -5.88
N ALA A 49 -8.73 3.65 -6.37
CA ALA A 49 -7.64 4.16 -5.56
C ALA A 49 -7.51 5.68 -5.76
N THR A 50 -7.30 6.42 -4.69
CA THR A 50 -7.07 7.87 -4.72
C THR A 50 -5.89 8.18 -3.82
N GLY A 51 -4.94 8.95 -4.33
CA GLY A 51 -3.81 9.48 -3.59
C GLY A 51 -3.58 10.94 -3.98
N ASP A 52 -2.41 11.47 -3.63
CA ASP A 52 -2.07 12.87 -3.85
C ASP A 52 -1.93 13.15 -5.35
N GLY A 53 -2.83 13.97 -5.89
CA GLY A 53 -2.90 14.32 -7.31
C GLY A 53 -3.23 13.17 -8.26
N PHE A 54 -3.80 12.06 -7.79
CA PHE A 54 -4.26 11.01 -8.70
C PHE A 54 -5.50 10.24 -8.26
N THR A 55 -6.20 9.70 -9.25
CA THR A 55 -7.21 8.66 -9.08
C THR A 55 -7.05 7.57 -10.13
N VAL A 56 -7.09 6.31 -9.68
CA VAL A 56 -7.15 5.12 -10.55
C VAL A 56 -8.45 4.38 -10.30
N ARG A 57 -9.13 3.98 -11.38
CA ARG A 57 -10.33 3.15 -11.34
C ARG A 57 -10.13 1.92 -12.22
N ILE A 58 -10.46 0.75 -11.69
CA ILE A 58 -10.49 -0.51 -12.42
C ILE A 58 -11.90 -1.06 -12.39
N ASP A 59 -12.41 -1.45 -13.55
CA ASP A 59 -13.63 -2.25 -13.68
C ASP A 59 -13.49 -3.24 -14.84
N ARG A 60 -14.53 -4.02 -15.13
CA ARG A 60 -14.50 -5.02 -16.21
C ARG A 60 -14.21 -4.44 -17.61
N ASN A 61 -14.42 -3.14 -17.81
CA ASN A 61 -14.25 -2.46 -19.09
C ASN A 61 -12.84 -1.90 -19.26
N GLY A 62 -12.05 -1.77 -18.20
CA GLY A 62 -10.66 -1.30 -18.29
C GLY A 62 -10.13 -0.64 -17.03
N VAL A 63 -8.96 -0.01 -17.18
CA VAL A 63 -8.34 0.87 -16.18
C VAL A 63 -8.45 2.32 -16.65
N ARG A 64 -8.84 3.24 -15.77
CA ARG A 64 -8.85 4.69 -16.00
C ARG A 64 -7.97 5.37 -14.97
N THR A 65 -7.13 6.27 -15.43
CA THR A 65 -6.20 7.05 -14.61
C THR A 65 -6.45 8.53 -14.84
N GLU A 66 -6.60 9.28 -13.76
CA GLU A 66 -6.68 10.73 -13.72
C GLU A 66 -5.48 11.23 -12.91
N ILE A 67 -4.67 12.12 -13.49
CA ILE A 67 -3.52 12.77 -12.85
C ILE A 67 -3.80 14.27 -12.84
N ASP A 68 -3.73 14.89 -11.67
CA ASP A 68 -3.70 16.33 -11.50
C ASP A 68 -2.23 16.77 -11.41
N GLU A 69 -1.69 17.36 -12.47
CA GLU A 69 -0.27 17.76 -12.54
C GLU A 69 0.12 18.79 -11.47
N ALA A 70 -0.83 19.56 -10.93
CA ALA A 70 -0.55 20.57 -9.90
C ALA A 70 -0.45 19.94 -8.50
N GLU A 71 -1.10 18.80 -8.28
CA GLU A 71 -1.12 18.09 -7.00
C GLU A 71 -0.29 16.78 -7.01
N PHE A 72 0.10 16.30 -8.20
CA PHE A 72 0.81 15.03 -8.34
C PHE A 72 2.29 15.19 -8.05
N GLY A 73 2.71 14.63 -6.92
CA GLY A 73 4.09 14.64 -6.47
C GLY A 73 4.43 15.82 -5.60
N ASP A 74 5.71 15.91 -5.25
CA ASP A 74 6.22 17.05 -4.51
C ASP A 74 6.50 18.19 -5.49
N PRO A 75 5.85 19.37 -5.37
CA PRO A 75 6.15 20.53 -6.22
C PRO A 75 7.61 21.00 -6.09
N ALA A 76 8.27 20.70 -4.97
CA ALA A 76 9.69 20.95 -4.76
C ALA A 76 10.58 19.76 -5.19
N GLY A 77 9.99 18.66 -5.66
CA GLY A 77 10.61 17.41 -6.07
C GLY A 77 11.17 17.42 -7.50
N GLU A 78 11.49 16.22 -7.99
CA GLU A 78 11.89 15.99 -9.38
C GLU A 78 10.67 16.10 -10.33
N PRO A 79 10.89 16.36 -11.64
CA PRO A 79 9.81 16.42 -12.61
C PRO A 79 8.96 15.15 -12.65
N ILE A 80 7.67 15.30 -12.97
CA ILE A 80 6.78 14.16 -13.20
C ILE A 80 7.21 13.42 -14.46
N LEU A 81 7.64 12.17 -14.29
CA LEU A 81 8.10 11.28 -15.34
C LEU A 81 6.96 10.38 -15.81
N ARG A 82 6.93 10.13 -17.12
CA ARG A 82 5.96 9.24 -17.77
C ARG A 82 6.65 8.28 -18.70
N SER A 83 6.20 7.04 -18.71
CA SER A 83 6.68 6.06 -19.68
C SER A 83 5.65 4.96 -19.92
N VAL A 84 5.69 4.40 -21.13
CA VAL A 84 4.90 3.23 -21.52
C VAL A 84 5.88 2.11 -21.89
N ILE A 85 5.66 0.93 -21.33
CA ILE A 85 6.45 -0.28 -21.60
C ILE A 85 5.55 -1.27 -22.33
N ASP A 86 5.99 -1.72 -23.51
CA ASP A 86 5.35 -2.84 -24.21
C ASP A 86 5.68 -4.15 -23.48
N MET A 87 4.63 -4.82 -23.01
CA MET A 87 4.74 -6.07 -22.28
C MET A 87 5.02 -7.27 -23.19
N ALA A 88 4.79 -7.19 -24.50
CA ALA A 88 5.13 -8.27 -25.43
C ALA A 88 6.65 -8.48 -25.56
N THR A 89 7.44 -7.46 -25.23
CA THR A 89 8.91 -7.49 -25.32
C THR A 89 9.60 -8.11 -24.10
N ARG A 90 8.83 -8.55 -23.09
CA ARG A 90 9.38 -9.03 -21.81
C ARG A 90 8.69 -10.32 -21.38
N ASN A 91 9.46 -11.19 -20.73
CA ASN A 91 8.93 -12.38 -20.09
C ASN A 91 8.49 -12.04 -18.67
N TYR A 92 7.18 -12.04 -18.43
CA TYR A 92 6.62 -11.93 -17.08
C TYR A 92 6.24 -13.32 -16.57
N PRO A 93 6.61 -13.65 -15.32
CA PRO A 93 6.08 -14.81 -14.65
C PRO A 93 4.54 -14.83 -14.64
N PRO A 94 3.94 -16.03 -14.67
CA PRO A 94 2.49 -16.16 -14.71
C PRO A 94 1.83 -15.81 -13.37
N PHE A 95 0.58 -15.37 -13.43
CA PHE A 95 -0.26 -15.18 -12.25
C PHE A 95 -0.89 -16.50 -11.84
N VAL A 96 -0.53 -17.03 -10.66
CA VAL A 96 -1.16 -18.24 -10.13
C VAL A 96 -2.39 -17.83 -9.31
N CYS A 97 -3.58 -18.23 -9.74
CA CYS A 97 -4.82 -17.88 -9.06
C CYS A 97 -5.66 -19.11 -8.73
N ARG A 98 -6.64 -18.94 -7.84
CA ARG A 98 -7.56 -20.03 -7.42
C ARG A 98 -8.29 -20.67 -8.61
N ASN A 99 -8.64 -19.91 -9.65
CA ASN A 99 -9.36 -20.45 -10.81
C ASN A 99 -8.47 -20.75 -12.04
N GLY A 100 -7.14 -20.67 -11.90
CA GLY A 100 -6.20 -20.99 -12.97
C GLY A 100 -4.93 -20.14 -12.95
N THR A 101 -3.98 -20.52 -13.79
CA THR A 101 -2.72 -19.82 -14.01
C THR A 101 -2.81 -19.02 -15.30
N TYR A 102 -2.48 -17.73 -15.23
CA TYR A 102 -2.62 -16.81 -16.37
C TYR A 102 -1.25 -16.30 -16.82
N THR A 103 -0.94 -16.52 -18.09
CA THR A 103 0.31 -16.05 -18.72
C THR A 103 0.02 -14.85 -19.61
N VAL A 104 0.61 -13.70 -19.29
CA VAL A 104 0.51 -12.48 -20.11
C VAL A 104 1.07 -12.74 -21.51
N LYS A 105 0.34 -12.31 -22.54
CA LYS A 105 0.74 -12.44 -23.95
C LYS A 105 1.18 -11.13 -24.57
N LYS A 106 0.42 -10.08 -24.32
CA LYS A 106 0.67 -8.72 -24.82
C LYS A 106 -0.08 -7.73 -23.96
N GLY A 107 0.35 -6.48 -23.97
CA GLY A 107 -0.26 -5.42 -23.20
C GLY A 107 0.70 -4.26 -23.03
N THR A 108 0.24 -3.26 -22.29
CA THR A 108 1.07 -2.11 -21.94
C THR A 108 1.11 -1.94 -20.44
N PHE A 109 2.27 -1.52 -19.95
CA PHE A 109 2.41 -0.96 -18.62
C PHE A 109 2.71 0.52 -18.74
N SER A 110 1.76 1.35 -18.34
CA SER A 110 1.91 2.81 -18.31
C SER A 110 2.21 3.23 -16.89
N ARG A 111 3.24 4.06 -16.69
CA ARG A 111 3.57 4.60 -15.38
C ARG A 111 3.76 6.11 -15.41
N THR A 112 3.28 6.76 -14.35
CA THR A 112 3.51 8.15 -14.03
C THR A 112 4.09 8.22 -12.62
N TYR A 113 5.21 8.92 -12.43
CA TYR A 113 5.88 8.95 -11.13
C TYR A 113 6.75 10.19 -10.96
N SER A 114 6.99 10.58 -9.71
CA SER A 114 7.99 11.59 -9.33
C SER A 114 8.80 11.07 -8.13
N PHE A 115 9.99 11.65 -7.95
CA PHE A 115 10.82 11.43 -6.78
C PHE A 115 10.91 12.73 -5.97
N SER A 116 11.01 12.62 -4.65
CA SER A 116 11.53 13.72 -3.83
C SER A 116 12.91 14.10 -4.34
N LYS A 117 13.22 15.40 -4.30
CA LYS A 117 14.42 15.99 -4.89
C LYS A 117 15.71 15.31 -4.41
N ARG A 118 15.82 14.91 -3.14
CA ARG A 118 17.07 14.34 -2.58
C ARG A 118 16.94 13.41 -1.38
N ASP A 119 15.75 13.10 -0.88
CA ASP A 119 15.66 12.24 0.30
C ASP A 119 15.92 10.79 -0.09
N PRO A 120 17.05 10.17 0.34
CA PRO A 120 17.29 8.77 0.06
C PRO A 120 16.29 7.92 0.87
N ARG A 121 15.93 6.75 0.33
CA ARG A 121 15.27 5.74 1.17
C ARG A 121 16.22 5.36 2.31
N PRO A 122 15.77 5.36 3.57
CA PRO A 122 16.63 4.96 4.68
C PRO A 122 16.87 3.44 4.66
N ALA A 123 17.73 2.96 5.56
CA ALA A 123 17.79 1.53 5.85
C ALA A 123 16.37 0.99 6.16
N PRO A 124 16.07 -0.27 5.77
CA PRO A 124 16.95 -1.31 5.25
C PRO A 124 17.09 -1.34 3.72
N TYR A 125 16.64 -0.32 2.97
CA TYR A 125 16.83 -0.33 1.50
C TYR A 125 18.32 -0.39 1.18
N THR A 126 18.69 -1.38 0.35
CA THR A 126 20.08 -1.59 -0.03
C THR A 126 20.57 -0.42 -0.89
N PRO A 127 21.87 -0.08 -0.83
CA PRO A 127 22.45 0.90 -1.74
C PRO A 127 22.18 0.59 -3.21
N GLU A 128 22.14 -0.69 -3.59
CA GLU A 128 21.82 -1.16 -4.94
C GLU A 128 20.40 -0.78 -5.36
N PHE A 129 19.42 -0.92 -4.47
CA PHE A 129 18.05 -0.46 -4.71
C PHE A 129 17.99 1.07 -4.85
N GLY A 130 18.71 1.79 -3.99
CA GLY A 130 18.82 3.25 -4.05
C GLY A 130 19.44 3.78 -5.35
N LYS A 131 20.31 3.02 -6.02
CA LYS A 131 20.85 3.38 -7.34
C LYS A 131 19.81 3.30 -8.46
N ALA A 132 18.91 2.31 -8.41
CA ALA A 132 17.85 2.14 -9.40
C ALA A 132 16.70 3.15 -9.22
N PHE A 133 16.50 3.60 -7.97
CA PHE A 133 15.44 4.52 -7.58
C PHE A 133 16.02 5.59 -6.64
N ALA A 134 16.70 6.59 -7.21
CA ALA A 134 17.44 7.62 -6.48
C ALA A 134 16.49 8.60 -5.77
N GLY A 135 15.96 8.18 -4.63
CA GLY A 135 15.10 8.98 -3.76
C GLY A 135 13.79 8.29 -3.40
N ILE A 136 13.05 8.91 -2.48
CA ILE A 136 11.69 8.51 -2.08
C ILE A 136 10.71 8.82 -3.21
N MET A 137 9.83 7.87 -3.49
CA MET A 137 8.88 7.97 -4.59
C MET A 137 7.53 8.52 -4.12
N THR A 138 7.18 9.69 -4.65
CA THR A 138 6.00 10.47 -4.26
C THR A 138 5.36 11.11 -5.48
N PRO A 139 4.20 10.62 -5.95
CA PRO A 139 3.69 9.25 -5.91
C PRO A 139 4.11 8.42 -7.14
N PHE A 140 3.80 7.12 -7.16
CA PHE A 140 3.90 6.22 -8.31
C PHE A 140 2.53 5.67 -8.70
N VAL A 141 2.17 5.84 -9.98
CA VAL A 141 0.95 5.29 -10.57
C VAL A 141 1.31 4.45 -11.79
N GLY A 142 1.32 3.13 -11.61
CA GLY A 142 1.46 2.15 -12.66
C GLY A 142 0.11 1.50 -13.00
N VAL A 143 -0.17 1.32 -14.29
CA VAL A 143 -1.37 0.61 -14.77
C VAL A 143 -1.02 -0.36 -15.87
N VAL A 144 -1.57 -1.57 -15.77
CA VAL A 144 -1.48 -2.61 -16.79
C VAL A 144 -2.83 -2.77 -17.47
N ASP A 145 -2.81 -2.75 -18.80
CA ASP A 145 -3.89 -3.26 -19.64
C ASP A 145 -3.31 -4.28 -20.60
N ALA A 146 -3.62 -5.54 -20.35
CA ALA A 146 -3.01 -6.67 -21.03
C ALA A 146 -4.01 -7.78 -21.35
N THR A 147 -3.59 -8.69 -22.21
CA THR A 147 -4.25 -9.97 -22.44
C THR A 147 -3.38 -11.09 -21.90
N ALA A 148 -4.01 -12.09 -21.29
CA ALA A 148 -3.37 -13.31 -20.83
C ALA A 148 -4.12 -14.53 -21.36
N THR A 149 -3.45 -15.68 -21.35
CA THR A 149 -4.08 -16.98 -21.59
C THR A 149 -3.99 -17.85 -20.36
N ASN A 150 -5.01 -18.67 -20.10
CA ASN A 150 -4.90 -19.76 -19.14
C ASN A 150 -4.27 -21.02 -19.76
N GLU A 151 -4.19 -22.10 -18.98
CA GLU A 151 -3.64 -23.39 -19.40
C GLU A 151 -4.42 -24.05 -20.55
N LYS A 152 -5.68 -23.67 -20.74
CA LYS A 152 -6.55 -24.15 -21.82
C LYS A 152 -6.46 -23.31 -23.10
N GLY A 153 -5.64 -22.26 -23.10
CA GLY A 153 -5.53 -21.31 -24.21
C GLY A 153 -6.70 -20.31 -24.30
N GLU A 154 -7.59 -20.27 -23.32
CA GLU A 154 -8.66 -19.27 -23.27
C GLU A 154 -8.05 -17.88 -23.00
N THR A 155 -8.57 -16.85 -23.67
CA THR A 155 -8.06 -15.48 -23.55
C THR A 155 -8.83 -14.68 -22.50
N PHE A 156 -8.07 -13.95 -21.68
CA PHE A 156 -8.55 -13.07 -20.61
C PHE A 156 -7.94 -11.69 -20.76
N ARG A 157 -8.63 -10.66 -20.27
CA ARG A 157 -8.06 -9.34 -20.03
C ARG A 157 -7.53 -9.28 -18.61
N VAL A 158 -6.34 -8.71 -18.44
CA VAL A 158 -5.68 -8.50 -17.15
C VAL A 158 -5.53 -7.00 -16.97
N LEU A 159 -6.16 -6.49 -15.92
CA LEU A 159 -6.23 -5.08 -15.58
C LEU A 159 -5.63 -4.92 -14.20
N ILE A 160 -4.54 -4.16 -14.06
CA ILE A 160 -3.83 -4.01 -12.77
C ILE A 160 -3.52 -2.53 -12.53
N SER A 161 -3.68 -2.08 -11.29
CA SER A 161 -3.05 -0.88 -10.76
C SER A 161 -1.93 -1.30 -9.82
N ASP A 162 -0.75 -0.74 -10.04
CA ASP A 162 0.45 -0.90 -9.22
C ASP A 162 0.84 0.49 -8.70
N LEU A 163 0.62 0.73 -7.41
CA LEU A 163 0.69 2.07 -6.83
C LEU A 163 1.71 2.07 -5.69
N ALA A 164 2.40 3.18 -5.53
CA ALA A 164 3.25 3.39 -4.36
C ALA A 164 3.23 4.84 -3.90
N HIS A 165 3.35 5.02 -2.60
CA HIS A 165 3.62 6.31 -1.98
C HIS A 165 4.56 6.07 -0.79
N GLU A 166 5.67 6.79 -0.77
CA GLU A 166 6.68 6.71 0.26
C GLU A 166 6.84 8.07 0.93
N GLU A 167 7.05 8.10 2.24
CA GLU A 167 7.17 9.36 2.98
C GLU A 167 8.19 9.26 4.12
N LEU A 168 8.89 10.37 4.38
CA LEU A 168 9.60 10.59 5.64
C LEU A 168 8.67 11.35 6.58
N THR A 169 8.51 10.79 7.77
CA THR A 169 7.79 11.41 8.88
C THR A 169 8.79 11.71 10.00
N PRO A 170 8.44 12.58 10.97
CA PRO A 170 9.26 12.78 12.16
C PRO A 170 9.51 11.49 12.97
N ARG A 171 8.67 10.47 12.79
CA ARG A 171 8.76 9.17 13.47
C ARG A 171 9.48 8.10 12.64
N GLY A 172 9.91 8.43 11.43
CA GLY A 172 10.63 7.53 10.54
C GLY A 172 10.03 7.43 9.15
N PHE A 173 10.32 6.34 8.45
CA PHE A 173 9.94 6.15 7.05
C PHE A 173 8.77 5.19 6.90
N ARG A 174 7.91 5.50 5.94
CA ARG A 174 6.75 4.68 5.59
C ARG A 174 6.63 4.51 4.09
N SER A 175 6.11 3.35 3.68
CA SER A 175 5.64 3.10 2.32
C SER A 175 4.29 2.38 2.34
N ASP A 176 3.35 2.86 1.52
CA ASP A 176 2.13 2.14 1.16
C ASP A 176 2.18 1.76 -0.31
N SER A 177 1.96 0.48 -0.60
CA SER A 177 2.09 -0.07 -1.95
C SER A 177 0.91 -1.00 -2.30
N PRO A 178 -0.29 -0.44 -2.59
CA PRO A 178 -1.44 -1.22 -2.97
C PRO A 178 -1.36 -1.68 -4.43
N ILE A 179 -1.55 -2.98 -4.65
CA ILE A 179 -1.63 -3.59 -5.97
C ILE A 179 -2.98 -4.28 -6.11
N HIS A 180 -3.75 -3.86 -7.11
CA HIS A 180 -5.09 -4.36 -7.33
C HIS A 180 -5.29 -4.71 -8.79
N GLY A 181 -6.13 -5.70 -9.06
CA GLY A 181 -6.42 -6.05 -10.43
C GLY A 181 -7.56 -7.01 -10.61
N LEU A 182 -8.04 -7.10 -11.85
CA LEU A 182 -9.11 -7.97 -12.28
C LEU A 182 -8.62 -8.82 -13.46
N ILE A 183 -8.97 -10.09 -13.42
CA ILE A 183 -8.87 -11.00 -14.56
C ILE A 183 -10.28 -11.21 -15.09
N VAL A 184 -10.51 -10.77 -16.34
CA VAL A 184 -11.83 -10.67 -16.95
C VAL A 184 -11.89 -11.58 -18.16
N ASP A 185 -12.92 -12.42 -18.24
CA ASP A 185 -13.10 -13.29 -19.41
C ASP A 185 -13.69 -12.53 -20.62
N SER A 186 -13.77 -13.22 -21.76
CA SER A 186 -14.34 -12.67 -23.01
C SER A 186 -15.79 -12.22 -22.91
N ARG A 187 -16.54 -12.65 -21.88
CA ARG A 187 -17.93 -12.24 -21.61
C ARG A 187 -18.01 -11.05 -20.64
N GLY A 188 -16.87 -10.48 -20.23
CA GLY A 188 -16.83 -9.38 -19.27
C GLY A 188 -17.05 -9.82 -17.82
N LYS A 189 -16.94 -11.11 -17.50
CA LYS A 189 -17.06 -11.62 -16.13
C LYS A 189 -15.70 -11.63 -15.44
N VAL A 190 -15.64 -11.02 -14.26
CA VAL A 190 -14.46 -11.11 -13.38
C VAL A 190 -14.34 -12.56 -12.87
N ARG A 191 -13.21 -13.20 -13.19
CA ARG A 191 -12.87 -14.57 -12.79
C ARG A 191 -12.00 -14.59 -11.55
N ASP A 192 -10.96 -13.77 -11.56
CA ASP A 192 -10.01 -13.66 -10.45
C ASP A 192 -9.72 -12.20 -10.13
N ARG A 193 -9.21 -11.99 -8.92
CA ARG A 193 -8.86 -10.67 -8.40
C ARG A 193 -7.46 -10.71 -7.79
N ILE A 194 -6.70 -9.67 -8.07
CA ILE A 194 -5.49 -9.30 -7.35
C ILE A 194 -5.89 -8.23 -6.34
N SER A 195 -5.55 -8.42 -5.06
CA SER A 195 -5.72 -7.41 -4.00
C SER A 195 -4.65 -7.64 -2.95
N LEU A 196 -3.59 -6.86 -3.05
CA LEU A 196 -2.45 -6.87 -2.14
C LEU A 196 -2.22 -5.46 -1.58
N PHE A 197 -1.91 -5.37 -0.29
CA PHE A 197 -1.39 -4.16 0.32
C PHE A 197 -0.02 -4.43 0.91
N GLY A 198 1.03 -3.92 0.26
CA GLY A 198 2.36 -3.85 0.86
C GLY A 198 2.44 -2.67 1.81
N ARG A 199 2.92 -2.91 3.03
CA ARG A 199 3.10 -1.87 4.05
C ARG A 199 4.47 -1.97 4.69
N PHE A 200 5.21 -0.87 4.67
CA PHE A 200 6.53 -0.78 5.27
C PHE A 200 6.60 0.39 6.25
N PHE A 201 7.22 0.16 7.40
CA PHE A 201 7.52 1.17 8.39
C PHE A 201 8.91 0.92 8.99
N SER A 202 9.68 1.98 9.21
CA SER A 202 10.89 1.95 10.02
C SER A 202 11.05 3.26 10.80
N GLY A 203 11.87 3.25 11.85
CA GLY A 203 12.25 4.47 12.56
C GLY A 203 13.11 5.41 11.69
N PRO A 204 13.44 6.62 12.18
CA PRO A 204 14.19 7.63 11.41
C PRO A 204 15.52 7.16 10.84
N ASN A 205 16.16 6.16 11.44
CA ASN A 205 17.43 5.61 10.99
C ASN A 205 17.29 4.16 10.49
N GLY A 206 16.07 3.71 10.18
CA GLY A 206 15.79 2.36 9.70
C GLY A 206 15.62 1.29 10.79
N GLU A 207 15.66 1.69 12.06
CA GLU A 207 15.45 0.77 13.19
C GLU A 207 14.03 0.23 13.25
N ASN A 208 13.88 -0.96 13.86
CA ASN A 208 12.58 -1.61 14.06
C ASN A 208 11.75 -1.76 12.77
N ALA A 209 12.41 -1.97 11.63
CA ALA A 209 11.75 -2.13 10.35
C ALA A 209 10.69 -3.25 10.41
N ARG A 210 9.47 -2.90 10.02
CA ARG A 210 8.33 -3.81 9.91
C ARG A 210 7.81 -3.78 8.50
N TYR A 211 7.62 -4.97 7.95
CA TYR A 211 7.06 -5.17 6.64
C TYR A 211 6.05 -6.30 6.70
N TRP A 212 4.92 -6.13 6.02
CA TRP A 212 3.97 -7.21 5.79
C TRP A 212 3.17 -6.95 4.53
N ILE A 213 2.55 -8.00 4.04
CA ILE A 213 1.61 -7.94 2.92
C ILE A 213 0.26 -8.43 3.42
N GLU A 214 -0.78 -7.64 3.20
CA GLU A 214 -2.15 -8.10 3.35
C GLU A 214 -2.62 -8.65 2.00
N ASP A 215 -2.80 -9.97 1.89
CA ASP A 215 -3.31 -10.63 0.69
C ASP A 215 -4.80 -10.96 0.82
N ARG A 216 -5.62 -10.28 0.02
CA ARG A 216 -7.08 -10.46 -0.06
C ARG A 216 -7.51 -10.95 -1.45
N GLY A 217 -6.55 -11.30 -2.29
CA GLY A 217 -6.76 -11.73 -3.66
C GLY A 217 -7.17 -13.20 -3.78
N THR A 218 -7.48 -13.58 -5.01
CA THR A 218 -7.49 -14.98 -5.44
C THR A 218 -6.22 -15.36 -6.19
N CYS A 219 -5.39 -14.39 -6.56
CA CYS A 219 -4.11 -14.57 -7.22
C CYS A 219 -2.95 -14.33 -6.26
N ARG A 220 -1.90 -15.15 -6.38
CA ARG A 220 -0.66 -15.06 -5.59
C ARG A 220 0.54 -15.24 -6.50
N GLU A 221 1.56 -14.45 -6.26
CA GLU A 221 2.82 -14.53 -6.97
C GLU A 221 3.98 -14.25 -6.02
N THR A 222 5.06 -15.02 -6.17
CA THR A 222 6.31 -14.84 -5.44
C THR A 222 7.45 -14.86 -6.44
N ARG A 223 8.41 -13.95 -6.31
CA ARG A 223 9.59 -13.89 -7.18
C ARG A 223 10.86 -13.71 -6.36
N ASP A 224 11.94 -14.27 -6.88
CA ASP A 224 13.28 -13.89 -6.45
C ASP A 224 13.67 -12.56 -7.11
N LEU A 225 13.92 -11.54 -6.30
CA LEU A 225 14.42 -10.27 -6.80
C LEU A 225 15.94 -10.21 -6.74
N GLN A 226 16.55 -9.46 -7.64
CA GLN A 226 18.00 -9.24 -7.71
C GLN A 226 18.42 -7.93 -7.04
N TYR A 227 17.86 -7.60 -5.87
CA TYR A 227 18.12 -6.33 -5.17
C TYR A 227 18.99 -6.48 -3.90
N GLY A 228 19.56 -7.66 -3.68
CA GLY A 228 20.52 -7.93 -2.60
C GLY A 228 20.04 -8.99 -1.60
N PRO A 229 20.76 -9.17 -0.48
CA PRO A 229 20.37 -10.12 0.57
C PRO A 229 18.95 -9.85 1.09
N GLY A 230 18.14 -10.90 1.24
CA GLY A 230 16.76 -10.78 1.74
C GLY A 230 15.70 -10.47 0.68
N SER A 231 16.09 -10.28 -0.59
CA SER A 231 15.16 -10.02 -1.70
C SER A 231 14.73 -11.29 -2.47
N ALA A 232 15.39 -12.43 -2.22
CA ALA A 232 14.93 -13.74 -2.69
C ALA A 232 13.55 -14.07 -2.09
N GLY A 233 12.67 -14.76 -2.79
CA GLY A 233 11.34 -15.17 -2.33
C GLY A 233 10.42 -14.03 -1.93
N SER A 234 10.64 -12.82 -2.47
CA SER A 234 9.77 -11.69 -2.20
C SER A 234 8.39 -11.95 -2.79
N THR A 235 7.34 -11.62 -2.05
CA THR A 235 5.99 -11.66 -2.60
C THR A 235 5.81 -10.43 -3.46
N VAL A 236 5.40 -10.65 -4.69
CA VAL A 236 5.24 -9.62 -5.71
C VAL A 236 3.91 -9.85 -6.38
N THR A 237 3.25 -8.83 -6.89
CA THR A 237 2.22 -9.09 -7.90
C THR A 237 2.26 -8.01 -8.93
N GLY A 238 2.26 -8.42 -10.18
CA GLY A 238 2.40 -7.50 -11.28
C GLY A 238 3.87 -7.15 -11.54
N PRO A 239 4.11 -6.30 -12.54
CA PRO A 239 5.38 -6.36 -13.23
C PRO A 239 6.51 -5.56 -12.57
N PHE A 240 6.28 -4.59 -11.66
CA PHE A 240 7.35 -3.63 -11.34
C PHE A 240 7.53 -3.10 -9.90
N PHE A 241 6.50 -2.78 -9.10
CA PHE A 241 6.77 -2.28 -7.74
C PHE A 241 6.82 -3.39 -6.71
N VAL A 242 8.01 -3.61 -6.18
CA VAL A 242 8.27 -4.62 -5.17
C VAL A 242 9.22 -4.03 -4.15
N LEU A 243 8.79 -4.01 -2.90
CA LEU A 243 9.70 -3.73 -1.80
C LEU A 243 10.70 -4.88 -1.69
N PRO A 244 12.02 -4.63 -1.68
CA PRO A 244 13.04 -5.64 -1.94
C PRO A 244 13.27 -6.61 -0.76
N PHE A 245 12.27 -6.83 0.08
CA PHE A 245 12.35 -7.64 1.29
C PHE A 245 11.33 -8.76 1.26
N LYS A 246 11.71 -9.91 1.82
CA LYS A 246 10.73 -10.94 2.21
C LYS A 246 9.72 -10.35 3.19
N ALA A 247 8.43 -10.50 2.88
CA ALA A 247 7.34 -10.16 3.79
C ALA A 247 6.72 -11.41 4.41
N PRO A 248 6.30 -11.36 5.68
CA PRO A 248 5.19 -12.21 6.11
C PRO A 248 3.93 -11.82 5.34
N VAL A 249 3.23 -12.82 4.82
CA VAL A 249 1.90 -12.66 4.22
C VAL A 249 0.85 -12.85 5.30
N VAL A 250 0.03 -11.84 5.52
CA VAL A 250 -1.12 -11.86 6.41
C VAL A 250 -2.36 -12.04 5.56
N THR A 251 -3.07 -13.14 5.75
CA THR A 251 -4.38 -13.37 5.14
C THR A 251 -5.48 -12.94 6.12
N PRO A 252 -6.62 -12.42 5.63
CA PRO A 252 -7.81 -12.20 6.45
C PRO A 252 -8.30 -13.45 7.17
#